data_AF-A0A7W4E259-F1
#
_entry.id   AF-A0A7W4E259-F1
#
_cell.length_a   1.000
_cell.length_b   1.000
_cell.length_c   1.000
_cell.angle_alpha   90.00
_cell.angle_beta   90.00
_cell.angle_gamma   90.00
#
_symmetry.space_group_name_H-M   'P 1'
#
loop_
_entity.id
_entity.type
_entity.pdbx_description
1 polymer ?
#
loop_
_entity_poly.entity_id
_entity_poly.type
_entity_poly.pdbx_seq_one_letter_code
_entity_poly.pdbx_strand_id
1 'polypeptide(L)'
;MKKCLILIISFLCAGEAFSQKDSYFPQVFFDKKQAEAQLGAGKSTIEGVAFTREKRSIPLTMGAVKVKTGKKHMARPNTVVMLFPVTEYFTEFYNLRKKLESKTKQVLMSNEAFAVRREAYTDNYGRFRFENLKVGKYYLETIVDFTAVGSYKQQTGTSTAYNVYGTPLYSTPIYETFFYDYEAAHRESKFVEVKKDGQVIEIKL
;
A
#
# COMPACT_ATOMS: atom_id res chain seq x y z
N MET A 1 17.36 -14.60 63.64
CA MET A 1 17.00 -13.54 62.67
C MET A 1 17.54 -13.92 61.31
N LYS A 2 16.68 -14.18 60.31
CA LYS A 2 17.00 -14.12 58.88
C LYS A 2 15.66 -14.13 58.14
N LYS A 3 15.10 -12.94 57.90
CA LYS A 3 13.89 -12.75 57.10
C LYS A 3 14.30 -12.92 55.63
N CYS A 4 13.78 -13.96 54.98
CA CYS A 4 13.96 -14.17 53.55
C CYS A 4 13.00 -13.21 52.82
N LEU A 5 13.56 -12.18 52.20
CA LEU A 5 12.83 -11.18 51.43
C LEU A 5 12.56 -11.77 50.03
N ILE A 6 11.32 -12.21 49.77
CA ILE A 6 10.91 -12.64 48.43
C ILE A 6 10.68 -11.37 47.60
N LEU A 7 11.58 -11.14 46.65
CA LEU A 7 11.51 -10.06 45.68
C LEU A 7 10.57 -10.48 44.53
N ILE A 8 9.35 -9.96 44.52
CA ILE A 8 8.40 -10.18 43.42
C ILE A 8 8.84 -9.30 42.25
N ILE A 9 9.44 -9.92 41.23
CA ILE A 9 9.74 -9.26 39.96
C ILE A 9 8.43 -9.16 39.18
N SER A 10 7.83 -7.96 39.17
CA SER A 10 6.70 -7.62 38.30
C SER A 10 7.20 -7.49 36.86
N PHE A 11 6.98 -8.54 36.08
CA PHE A 11 7.21 -8.54 34.63
C PHE A 11 6.12 -7.66 33.99
N LEU A 12 6.43 -6.39 33.74
CA LEU A 12 5.62 -5.53 32.86
C LEU A 12 5.76 -6.05 31.42
N CYS A 13 4.92 -7.02 31.05
CA CYS A 13 4.62 -7.25 29.65
C CYS A 13 3.89 -6.02 29.12
N ALA A 14 4.61 -5.13 28.43
CA ALA A 14 3.99 -4.21 27.48
C ALA A 14 3.41 -5.06 26.34
N GLY A 15 2.18 -5.55 26.53
CA GLY A 15 1.43 -6.15 25.44
C GLY A 15 1.24 -5.10 24.37
N GLU A 16 1.79 -5.32 23.18
CA GLU A 16 1.38 -4.58 22.00
C GLU A 16 -0.11 -4.81 21.83
N ALA A 17 -0.92 -3.78 22.14
CA ALA A 17 -2.33 -3.82 21.85
C ALA A 17 -2.47 -3.88 20.33
N PHE A 18 -2.69 -5.08 19.79
CA PHE A 18 -3.13 -5.26 18.41
C PHE A 18 -4.41 -4.43 18.24
N SER A 19 -4.31 -3.32 17.51
CA SER A 19 -5.45 -2.47 17.22
C SER A 19 -6.43 -3.28 16.37
N GLN A 20 -7.50 -3.78 16.99
CA GLN A 20 -8.58 -4.48 16.32
C GLN A 20 -9.28 -3.49 15.37
N LYS A 21 -9.20 -3.75 14.07
CA LYS A 21 -9.88 -2.92 13.06
C LYS A 21 -11.33 -3.32 12.95
N ASP A 22 -12.23 -2.33 12.98
CA ASP A 22 -13.65 -2.53 12.68
C ASP A 22 -13.78 -3.04 11.24
N SER A 23 -14.49 -4.15 11.06
CA SER A 23 -14.62 -4.81 9.77
C SER A 23 -16.01 -4.58 9.20
N TYR A 24 -16.06 -4.11 7.95
CA TYR A 24 -17.29 -3.86 7.23
C TYR A 24 -17.33 -4.69 5.95
N PHE A 25 -18.53 -5.12 5.57
CA PHE A 25 -18.78 -5.96 4.40
C PHE A 25 -19.88 -5.33 3.55
N PRO A 26 -19.85 -5.54 2.22
CA PRO A 26 -20.99 -5.25 1.33
C PRO A 26 -22.26 -5.94 1.83
N GLN A 27 -23.40 -5.27 1.67
CA GLN A 27 -24.71 -5.80 2.08
C GLN A 27 -25.47 -6.44 0.91
N VAL A 28 -25.07 -6.15 -0.33
CA VAL A 28 -25.63 -6.76 -1.54
C VAL A 28 -25.29 -8.24 -1.58
N PHE A 29 -26.21 -9.05 -2.10
CA PHE A 29 -26.00 -10.48 -2.30
C PHE A 29 -24.91 -10.75 -3.35
N PHE A 30 -24.03 -11.70 -3.08
CA PHE A 30 -23.00 -12.12 -4.03
C PHE A 30 -23.53 -13.20 -4.97
N ASP A 31 -23.80 -12.84 -6.23
CA ASP A 31 -24.10 -13.82 -7.28
C ASP A 31 -22.80 -14.45 -7.81
N LYS A 32 -22.43 -15.58 -7.20
CA LYS A 32 -21.26 -16.37 -7.58
C LYS A 32 -21.31 -16.82 -9.04
N LYS A 33 -22.46 -17.28 -9.54
CA LYS A 33 -22.59 -17.79 -10.91
C LYS A 33 -22.38 -16.69 -11.93
N GLN A 34 -22.92 -15.50 -11.67
CA GLN A 34 -22.68 -14.33 -12.52
C GLN A 34 -21.20 -13.94 -12.55
N ALA A 35 -20.54 -13.90 -11.38
CA ALA A 35 -19.12 -13.55 -11.29
C ALA A 35 -18.23 -14.55 -12.04
N GLU A 36 -18.45 -15.85 -11.84
CA GLU A 36 -17.74 -16.92 -12.56
C GLU A 36 -18.01 -16.87 -14.07
N ALA A 37 -19.22 -16.57 -14.51
CA ALA A 37 -19.57 -16.44 -15.92
C ALA A 37 -18.87 -15.25 -16.61
N GLN A 38 -18.62 -14.16 -15.89
CA GLN A 38 -17.84 -12.99 -16.38
C GLN A 38 -16.34 -13.30 -16.45
N LEU A 39 -15.86 -14.18 -15.57
CA LEU A 39 -14.52 -14.76 -15.60
C LEU A 39 -14.45 -16.07 -16.38
N GLY A 40 -15.43 -16.37 -17.24
CA GLY A 40 -15.37 -17.54 -18.12
C GLY A 40 -14.26 -17.42 -19.16
N ALA A 41 -14.08 -18.46 -19.99
CA ALA A 41 -13.16 -18.41 -21.11
C ALA A 41 -13.66 -17.43 -22.19
N GLY A 42 -12.78 -16.52 -22.60
CA GLY A 42 -12.92 -15.68 -23.80
C GLY A 42 -11.62 -15.68 -24.61
N LYS A 43 -11.43 -14.73 -25.53
CA LYS A 43 -10.20 -14.66 -26.37
C LYS A 43 -9.30 -13.45 -26.07
N SER A 44 -9.71 -12.60 -25.14
CA SER A 44 -9.03 -11.32 -24.88
C SER A 44 -7.90 -11.48 -23.88
N THR A 45 -6.95 -10.55 -23.93
CA THR A 45 -5.75 -10.54 -23.09
C THR A 45 -5.55 -9.16 -22.46
N ILE A 46 -5.18 -9.14 -21.19
CA ILE A 46 -4.69 -7.94 -20.50
C ILE A 46 -3.22 -8.19 -20.16
N GLU A 47 -2.33 -7.33 -20.65
CA GLU A 47 -0.93 -7.30 -20.30
C GLU A 47 -0.62 -6.01 -19.54
N GLY A 48 0.34 -6.06 -18.64
CA GLY A 48 0.73 -4.84 -17.95
C GLY A 48 2.03 -4.93 -17.19
N VAL A 49 2.41 -3.79 -16.63
CA VAL A 49 3.58 -3.65 -15.77
C VAL A 49 3.15 -3.04 -14.44
N ALA A 50 3.37 -3.77 -13.35
CA ALA A 50 3.07 -3.36 -11.99
C ALA A 50 4.26 -2.58 -11.38
N PHE A 51 3.99 -1.38 -10.87
CA PHE A 51 4.98 -0.56 -10.17
C PHE A 51 4.34 0.45 -9.23
N THR A 52 5.11 0.94 -8.27
CA THR A 52 4.71 2.09 -7.44
C THR A 52 5.75 3.21 -7.50
N ARG A 53 5.41 4.34 -6.88
CA ARG A 53 6.32 5.45 -6.63
C ARG A 53 6.26 5.87 -5.18
N GLU A 54 7.42 6.26 -4.66
CA GLU A 54 7.51 6.87 -3.33
C GLU A 54 6.63 8.11 -3.22
N LYS A 55 6.01 8.29 -2.05
CA LYS A 55 5.24 9.50 -1.75
C LYS A 55 6.19 10.62 -1.33
N ARG A 56 6.16 11.73 -2.05
CA ARG A 56 6.87 12.96 -1.68
C ARG A 56 5.90 14.00 -1.17
N SER A 57 6.32 14.71 -0.13
CA SER A 57 5.59 15.85 0.41
C SER A 57 5.82 17.06 -0.50
N ILE A 58 4.77 17.57 -1.13
CA ILE A 58 4.83 18.82 -1.90
C ILE A 58 4.24 19.93 -1.02
N PRO A 59 5.00 20.99 -0.72
CA PRO A 59 4.46 22.15 -0.04
C PRO A 59 3.46 22.89 -0.94
N LEU A 60 2.26 23.14 -0.44
CA LEU A 60 1.25 24.02 -1.03
C LEU A 60 0.98 25.18 -0.07
N THR A 61 0.26 26.19 -0.54
CA THR A 61 -0.09 27.40 0.24
C THR A 61 -0.82 27.11 1.55
N MET A 62 -1.50 25.96 1.67
CA MET A 62 -2.28 25.54 2.85
C MET A 62 -1.76 24.24 3.49
N GLY A 63 -0.45 23.99 3.42
CA GLY A 63 0.21 22.82 4.01
C GLY A 63 0.79 21.89 2.96
N ALA A 64 1.29 20.72 3.38
CA ALA A 64 1.97 19.80 2.47
C ALA A 64 1.10 18.59 2.11
N VAL A 65 1.07 18.23 0.83
CA VAL A 65 0.34 17.06 0.33
C VAL A 65 1.31 15.99 -0.12
N LYS A 66 1.10 14.75 0.32
CA LYS A 66 1.91 13.60 -0.09
C LYS A 66 1.40 13.03 -1.42
N VAL A 67 2.21 13.10 -2.48
CA VAL A 67 1.87 12.56 -3.81
C VAL A 67 2.91 11.54 -4.30
N LYS A 68 2.49 10.56 -5.11
CA LYS A 68 3.33 9.47 -5.63
C LYS A 68 4.22 9.92 -6.82
N THR A 69 5.13 10.87 -6.59
CA THR A 69 6.02 11.42 -7.63
C THR A 69 7.50 11.07 -7.42
N GLY A 70 7.83 10.32 -6.38
CA GLY A 70 9.20 9.92 -6.09
C GLY A 70 9.75 8.82 -7.00
N LYS A 71 10.80 8.16 -6.52
CA LYS A 71 11.49 7.06 -7.21
C LYS A 71 10.49 5.96 -7.56
N LYS A 72 10.64 5.40 -8.77
CA LYS A 72 9.83 4.29 -9.25
C LYS A 72 10.38 2.97 -8.70
N HIS A 73 9.50 2.12 -8.21
CA HIS A 73 9.79 0.78 -7.73
C HIS A 73 8.92 -0.21 -8.52
N MET A 74 9.54 -1.11 -9.29
CA MET A 74 8.81 -2.16 -9.99
C MET A 74 8.34 -3.21 -8.97
N ALA A 75 7.21 -3.87 -9.26
CA ALA A 75 6.84 -5.07 -8.55
C ALA A 75 7.95 -6.12 -8.68
N ARG A 76 8.25 -6.80 -7.57
CA ARG A 76 9.21 -7.89 -7.51
C ARG A 76 8.72 -9.07 -8.35
N PRO A 77 9.58 -10.00 -8.77
CA PRO A 77 9.10 -11.24 -9.38
C PRO A 77 8.20 -11.99 -8.40
N ASN A 78 7.19 -12.68 -8.94
CA ASN A 78 6.21 -13.44 -8.19
C ASN A 78 5.28 -12.60 -7.27
N THR A 79 5.18 -11.28 -7.50
CA THR A 79 4.12 -10.46 -6.89
C THR A 79 2.77 -10.82 -7.51
N VAL A 80 1.76 -11.03 -6.67
CA VAL A 80 0.41 -11.38 -7.11
C VAL A 80 -0.32 -10.15 -7.65
N VAL A 81 -0.82 -10.25 -8.87
CA VAL A 81 -1.81 -9.34 -9.42
C VAL A 81 -3.14 -10.07 -9.41
N MET A 82 -4.14 -9.49 -8.76
CA MET A 82 -5.48 -10.04 -8.68
C MET A 82 -6.40 -9.33 -9.67
N LEU A 83 -7.24 -10.10 -10.37
CA LEU A 83 -8.25 -9.62 -11.29
C LEU A 83 -9.63 -10.06 -10.80
N PHE A 84 -10.50 -9.07 -10.60
CA PHE A 84 -11.88 -9.25 -10.19
C PHE A 84 -12.84 -8.83 -11.32
N PRO A 85 -13.93 -9.57 -11.53
CA PRO A 85 -15.02 -9.13 -12.38
C PRO A 85 -15.78 -7.99 -11.67
N VAL A 86 -16.12 -6.94 -12.40
CA VAL A 86 -16.84 -5.79 -11.82
C VAL A 86 -18.34 -6.10 -11.78
N THR A 87 -18.74 -6.85 -10.75
CA THR A 87 -20.14 -7.13 -10.42
C THR A 87 -20.76 -6.01 -9.58
N GLU A 88 -22.06 -6.11 -9.32
CA GLU A 88 -22.76 -5.20 -8.39
C GLU A 88 -22.17 -5.28 -6.98
N TYR A 89 -21.94 -6.51 -6.48
CA TYR A 89 -21.27 -6.76 -5.21
C TYR A 89 -19.89 -6.08 -5.14
N PHE A 90 -19.08 -6.22 -6.19
CA PHE A 90 -17.76 -5.59 -6.25
C PHE A 90 -17.86 -4.06 -6.25
N THR A 91 -18.86 -3.51 -6.93
CA THR A 91 -19.09 -2.07 -7.00
C THR A 91 -19.46 -1.50 -5.62
N GLU A 92 -20.35 -2.16 -4.89
CA GLU A 92 -20.69 -1.77 -3.52
C GLU A 92 -19.45 -1.86 -2.60
N PHE A 93 -18.72 -2.97 -2.66
CA PHE A 93 -17.46 -3.16 -1.94
C PHE A 93 -16.47 -2.01 -2.18
N TYR A 94 -16.24 -1.66 -3.44
CA TYR A 94 -15.31 -0.60 -3.81
C TYR A 94 -15.76 0.76 -3.27
N ASN A 95 -17.06 1.06 -3.34
CA ASN A 95 -17.64 2.30 -2.82
C ASN A 95 -17.57 2.37 -1.29
N LEU A 96 -17.88 1.27 -0.60
CA LEU A 96 -17.79 1.15 0.85
C LEU A 96 -16.34 1.36 1.31
N ARG A 97 -15.40 0.69 0.64
CA ARG A 97 -13.96 0.81 0.89
C ARG A 97 -13.49 2.25 0.74
N LYS A 98 -13.84 2.92 -0.35
CA LYS A 98 -13.49 4.33 -0.59
C LYS A 98 -14.03 5.26 0.51
N LYS A 99 -15.20 4.97 1.07
CA LYS A 99 -15.87 5.82 2.07
C LYS A 99 -15.38 5.57 3.51
N LEU A 100 -15.10 4.31 3.86
CA LEU A 100 -14.90 3.89 5.25
C LEU A 100 -13.46 3.44 5.57
N GLU A 101 -12.69 2.96 4.59
CA GLU A 101 -11.37 2.39 4.84
C GLU A 101 -10.44 3.45 5.44
N SER A 102 -9.86 3.13 6.58
CA SER A 102 -8.99 4.02 7.34
C SER A 102 -7.99 3.20 8.17
N LYS A 103 -7.25 3.85 9.05
CA LYS A 103 -6.32 3.12 9.94
C LYS A 103 -7.04 2.16 10.89
N THR A 104 -8.26 2.50 11.31
CA THR A 104 -9.05 1.73 12.30
C THR A 104 -10.19 0.93 11.69
N LYS A 105 -10.54 1.18 10.43
CA LYS A 105 -11.66 0.54 9.74
C LYS A 105 -11.18 -0.15 8.47
N GLN A 106 -11.59 -1.39 8.28
CA GLN A 106 -11.30 -2.16 7.08
C GLN A 106 -12.59 -2.61 6.39
N VAL A 107 -12.52 -2.69 5.06
CA VAL A 107 -13.61 -3.18 4.23
C VAL A 107 -13.16 -4.44 3.51
N LEU A 108 -13.89 -5.53 3.75
CA LEU A 108 -13.58 -6.88 3.28
C LEU A 108 -14.70 -7.38 2.36
N MET A 109 -14.32 -8.24 1.41
CA MET A 109 -15.28 -9.04 0.65
C MET A 109 -15.62 -10.29 1.46
N SER A 110 -16.75 -10.93 1.15
CA SER A 110 -16.99 -12.31 1.58
C SER A 110 -15.91 -13.24 1.01
N ASN A 111 -15.64 -14.34 1.70
CA ASN A 111 -14.67 -15.33 1.24
C ASN A 111 -15.03 -15.88 -0.15
N GLU A 112 -16.32 -16.07 -0.42
CA GLU A 112 -16.81 -16.52 -1.72
C GLU A 112 -16.53 -15.52 -2.84
N ALA A 113 -16.76 -14.22 -2.57
CA ALA A 113 -16.47 -13.15 -3.53
C ALA A 113 -14.97 -12.96 -3.76
N PHE A 114 -14.15 -13.17 -2.74
CA PHE A 114 -12.70 -13.12 -2.91
C PHE A 114 -12.15 -14.33 -3.67
N ALA A 115 -12.77 -15.50 -3.51
CA ALA A 115 -12.31 -16.75 -4.10
C ALA A 115 -12.47 -16.82 -5.63
N VAL A 116 -13.41 -16.08 -6.22
CA VAL A 116 -13.63 -16.10 -7.68
C VAL A 116 -12.51 -15.41 -8.48
N ARG A 117 -11.66 -14.59 -7.84
CA ARG A 117 -10.62 -13.82 -8.55
C ARG A 117 -9.71 -14.70 -9.41
N ARG A 118 -9.18 -14.13 -10.48
CA ARG A 118 -8.03 -14.70 -11.18
C ARG A 118 -6.75 -14.06 -10.67
N GLU A 119 -5.67 -14.83 -10.67
CA GLU A 119 -4.33 -14.35 -10.29
C GLU A 119 -3.37 -14.48 -11.45
N ALA A 120 -2.48 -13.50 -11.57
CA ALA A 120 -1.28 -13.56 -12.41
C ALA A 120 -0.09 -13.14 -11.56
N TYR A 121 1.08 -13.65 -11.91
CA TYR A 121 2.32 -13.35 -11.18
C TYR A 121 3.24 -12.51 -12.06
N THR A 122 3.92 -11.57 -11.44
CA THR A 122 4.87 -10.69 -12.14
C THR A 122 6.18 -11.40 -12.46
N ASP A 123 6.80 -11.01 -13.58
CA ASP A 123 8.18 -11.39 -13.91
C ASP A 123 9.22 -10.49 -13.22
N ASN A 124 10.51 -10.67 -13.56
CA ASN A 124 11.62 -9.88 -13.04
C ASN A 124 11.56 -8.37 -13.35
N TYR A 125 10.64 -7.96 -14.23
CA TYR A 125 10.43 -6.58 -14.65
C TYR A 125 9.06 -6.03 -14.23
N GLY A 126 8.34 -6.75 -13.37
CA GLY A 126 7.00 -6.39 -12.91
C GLY A 126 5.91 -6.65 -13.96
N ARG A 127 6.20 -7.35 -15.07
CA ARG A 127 5.23 -7.61 -16.13
C ARG A 127 4.30 -8.75 -15.74
N PHE A 128 3.01 -8.64 -16.04
CA PHE A 128 2.01 -9.68 -15.80
C PHE A 128 1.06 -9.80 -17.00
N ARG A 129 0.37 -10.94 -17.10
CA ARG A 129 -0.57 -11.21 -18.18
C ARG A 129 -1.76 -12.02 -17.69
N PHE A 130 -2.95 -11.61 -18.11
CA PHE A 130 -4.19 -12.39 -18.00
C PHE A 130 -4.68 -12.74 -19.38
N GLU A 131 -4.89 -14.03 -19.62
CA GLU A 131 -5.37 -14.55 -20.90
C GLU A 131 -6.80 -15.08 -20.78
N ASN A 132 -7.40 -15.37 -21.93
CA ASN A 132 -8.70 -16.01 -22.05
C ASN A 132 -9.80 -15.25 -21.29
N LEU A 133 -9.82 -13.92 -21.45
CA LEU A 133 -10.80 -13.02 -20.86
C LEU A 133 -11.97 -12.77 -21.81
N LYS A 134 -13.17 -12.68 -21.25
CA LYS A 134 -14.38 -12.28 -21.98
C LYS A 134 -14.44 -10.76 -22.12
N VAL A 135 -15.35 -10.31 -22.97
CA VAL A 135 -15.77 -8.90 -23.00
C VAL A 135 -16.41 -8.56 -21.66
N GLY A 136 -15.97 -7.46 -21.04
CA GLY A 136 -16.41 -7.10 -19.69
C GLY A 136 -15.53 -6.07 -19.02
N LYS A 137 -15.95 -5.66 -17.83
CA LYS A 137 -15.22 -4.74 -16.96
C LYS A 137 -14.53 -5.53 -15.85
N TYR A 138 -13.26 -5.23 -15.64
CA TYR A 138 -12.40 -5.89 -14.68
C TYR A 138 -11.73 -4.85 -13.79
N TYR A 139 -11.50 -5.23 -12.54
CA TYR A 139 -10.69 -4.47 -11.59
C TYR A 139 -9.43 -5.27 -11.28
N LEU A 140 -8.28 -4.64 -11.48
CA LEU A 140 -6.99 -5.21 -11.15
C LEU A 140 -6.45 -4.55 -9.89
N GLU A 141 -5.88 -5.34 -8.99
CA GLU A 141 -5.24 -4.87 -7.76
C GLU A 141 -3.99 -5.68 -7.46
N THR A 142 -2.95 -4.99 -7.00
CA THR A 142 -1.72 -5.59 -6.50
C THR A 142 -1.16 -4.77 -5.35
N ILE A 143 -0.30 -5.39 -4.55
CA ILE A 143 0.46 -4.71 -3.50
C ILE A 143 1.93 -4.73 -3.93
N VAL A 144 2.49 -3.55 -4.16
CA VAL A 144 3.91 -3.38 -4.49
C VAL A 144 4.65 -2.97 -3.22
N ASP A 145 5.43 -3.89 -2.68
CA ASP A 145 6.37 -3.68 -1.59
C ASP A 145 7.72 -3.16 -2.13
N PHE A 146 8.34 -2.24 -1.38
CA PHE A 146 9.63 -1.68 -1.72
C PHE A 146 10.39 -1.22 -0.47
N THR A 147 11.72 -1.22 -0.61
CA THR A 147 12.64 -0.61 0.36
C THR A 147 13.12 0.72 -0.22
N ALA A 148 13.10 1.77 0.59
CA ALA A 148 13.53 3.10 0.20
C ALA A 148 14.36 3.75 1.31
N VAL A 149 15.12 4.79 0.94
CA VAL A 149 15.99 5.51 1.87
C VAL A 149 15.29 6.80 2.29
N GLY A 150 15.10 6.96 3.59
CA GLY A 150 14.68 8.21 4.23
C GLY A 150 15.89 9.00 4.72
N SER A 151 15.68 10.27 5.03
CA SER A 151 16.69 11.09 5.69
C SER A 151 16.06 12.07 6.67
N TYR A 152 16.74 12.36 7.76
CA TYR A 152 16.37 13.42 8.69
C TYR A 152 17.59 14.25 9.05
N LYS A 153 17.36 15.54 9.38
CA LYS A 153 18.40 16.42 9.90
C LYS A 153 18.35 16.41 11.42
N GLN A 154 19.51 16.24 12.05
CA GLN A 154 19.65 16.30 13.50
C GLN A 154 20.72 17.33 13.84
N GLN A 155 20.45 18.16 14.85
CA GLN A 155 21.47 19.08 15.36
C GLN A 155 22.54 18.25 16.08
N THR A 156 23.77 18.29 15.58
CA THR A 156 24.91 17.56 16.15
C THR A 156 25.87 18.46 16.90
N GLY A 157 25.73 19.78 16.75
CA GLY A 157 26.55 20.73 17.48
C GLY A 157 26.03 22.16 17.41
N THR A 158 26.83 23.05 17.98
CA THR A 158 26.60 24.49 17.97
C THR A 158 27.95 25.18 17.83
N SER A 159 28.07 26.08 16.85
CA SER A 159 29.23 26.97 16.70
C SER A 159 28.93 28.31 17.36
N THR A 160 29.77 28.73 18.30
CA THR A 160 29.63 30.00 19.01
C THR A 160 30.80 30.92 18.65
N ALA A 161 30.47 32.13 18.19
CA ALA A 161 31.46 33.18 17.96
C ALA A 161 31.69 33.95 19.26
N TYR A 162 32.95 34.25 19.58
CA TYR A 162 33.34 35.00 20.76
C TYR A 162 34.04 36.31 20.37
N ASN A 163 33.92 37.34 21.20
CA ASN A 163 34.72 38.56 21.05
C ASN A 163 36.16 38.34 21.58
N VAL A 164 37.03 39.35 21.44
CA VAL A 164 38.43 39.29 21.89
C VAL A 164 38.59 39.07 23.41
N TYR A 165 37.54 39.34 24.19
CA TYR A 165 37.49 39.14 25.64
C TYR A 165 36.84 37.81 26.05
N GLY A 166 36.54 36.91 25.09
CA GLY A 166 35.94 35.60 25.36
C GLY A 166 34.44 35.63 25.66
N THR A 167 33.74 36.73 25.41
CA THR A 167 32.28 36.82 25.56
C THR A 167 31.58 36.30 24.30
N PRO A 168 30.59 35.39 24.39
CA PRO A 168 29.85 34.89 23.23
C PRO A 168 29.01 36.01 22.58
N LEU A 169 29.10 36.15 21.26
CA LEU A 169 28.35 37.12 20.46
C LEU A 169 27.07 36.51 19.88
N TYR A 170 27.19 35.36 19.23
CA TYR A 170 26.07 34.61 18.66
C TYR A 170 26.44 33.13 18.50
N SER A 171 25.41 32.29 18.46
CA SER A 171 25.53 30.85 18.26
C SER A 171 24.71 30.39 17.07
N THR A 172 25.27 29.47 16.28
CA THR A 172 24.62 28.87 15.11
C THR A 172 24.55 27.35 15.29
N PRO A 173 23.37 26.73 15.14
CA PRO A 173 23.25 25.28 15.22
C PRO A 173 23.91 24.61 14.01
N ILE A 174 24.63 23.52 14.26
CA ILE A 174 25.21 22.65 13.24
C ILE A 174 24.30 21.44 13.08
N TYR A 175 23.85 21.18 11.86
CA TYR A 175 23.00 20.04 11.53
C TYR A 175 23.75 19.06 10.62
N GLU A 176 23.62 17.77 10.93
CA GLU A 176 24.00 16.68 10.05
C GLU A 176 22.77 15.97 9.50
N THR A 177 22.93 15.32 8.35
CA THR A 177 21.87 14.53 7.72
C THR A 177 22.17 13.05 7.92
N PHE A 178 21.22 12.35 8.53
CA PHE A 178 21.27 10.92 8.74
C PHE A 178 20.34 10.21 7.77
N PHE A 179 20.76 9.05 7.27
CA PHE A 179 19.99 8.23 6.33
C PHE A 179 19.59 6.92 6.99
N TYR A 180 18.42 6.40 6.62
CA TYR A 180 17.91 5.12 7.12
C TYR A 180 17.06 4.44 6.04
N ASP A 181 17.08 3.11 6.02
CA ASP A 181 16.19 2.33 5.17
C ASP A 181 14.80 2.20 5.83
N TYR A 182 13.75 2.25 5.01
CA TYR A 182 12.40 1.93 5.42
C TYR A 182 11.70 1.06 4.38
N GLU A 183 10.84 0.17 4.87
CA GLU A 183 9.97 -0.64 4.03
C GLU A 183 8.60 0.02 3.91
N ALA A 184 8.01 -0.06 2.73
CA ALA A 184 6.67 0.40 2.47
C ALA A 184 5.98 -0.51 1.45
N ALA A 185 4.66 -0.54 1.52
CA ALA A 185 3.82 -1.25 0.57
C ALA A 185 2.71 -0.33 0.09
N HIS A 186 2.51 -0.28 -1.23
CA HIS A 186 1.44 0.48 -1.84
C HIS A 186 0.51 -0.45 -2.61
N ARG A 187 -0.79 -0.32 -2.32
CA ARG A 187 -1.84 -0.87 -3.18
C ARG A 187 -1.89 -0.06 -4.46
N GLU A 188 -1.79 -0.73 -5.59
CA GLU A 188 -2.00 -0.18 -6.92
C GLU A 188 -3.20 -0.89 -7.55
N SER A 189 -4.07 -0.13 -8.19
CA SER A 189 -5.29 -0.68 -8.77
C SER A 189 -5.81 0.10 -9.96
N LYS A 190 -6.55 -0.59 -10.83
CA LYS A 190 -7.08 -0.03 -12.06
C LYS A 190 -8.32 -0.76 -12.55
N PHE A 191 -9.30 0.01 -13.02
CA PHE A 191 -10.42 -0.52 -13.81
C PHE A 191 -10.02 -0.62 -15.29
N VAL A 192 -10.33 -1.75 -15.91
CA VAL A 192 -10.06 -2.04 -17.32
C VAL A 192 -11.32 -2.61 -17.96
N GLU A 193 -11.61 -2.19 -19.19
CA GLU A 193 -12.76 -2.67 -19.94
C GLU A 193 -12.28 -3.33 -21.25
N VAL A 194 -12.59 -4.62 -21.39
CA VAL A 194 -12.47 -5.36 -22.63
C VAL A 194 -13.75 -5.12 -23.42
N LYS A 195 -13.65 -4.44 -24.56
CA LYS A 195 -14.80 -4.01 -25.37
C LYS A 195 -15.10 -4.96 -26.52
N LYS A 196 -14.10 -5.72 -26.97
CA LYS A 196 -14.21 -6.65 -28.11
C LYS A 196 -13.52 -7.96 -27.78
N ASP A 197 -14.09 -9.06 -28.27
CA ASP A 197 -13.47 -10.38 -28.10
C ASP A 197 -12.16 -10.43 -28.90
N GLY A 198 -11.11 -11.03 -28.32
CA GLY A 198 -9.77 -11.05 -28.91
C GLY A 198 -8.95 -9.77 -28.72
N GLN A 199 -9.46 -8.79 -27.93
CA GLN A 199 -8.73 -7.56 -27.69
C GLN A 199 -7.51 -7.80 -26.80
N VAL A 200 -6.37 -7.19 -27.15
CA VAL A 200 -5.20 -7.07 -26.28
C VAL A 200 -5.17 -5.67 -25.67
N ILE A 201 -5.06 -5.59 -24.36
CA ILE A 201 -5.00 -4.31 -23.62
C ILE A 201 -3.70 -4.25 -22.84
N GLU A 202 -2.91 -3.21 -23.07
CA GLU A 202 -1.71 -2.92 -22.29
C GLU A 202 -2.00 -1.90 -21.20
N ILE A 203 -1.56 -2.18 -19.97
CA ILE A 203 -1.74 -1.27 -18.84
C ILE A 203 -0.47 -1.04 -18.02
N LYS A 204 -0.41 0.15 -17.43
CA LYS A 204 0.44 0.45 -16.27
C LYS A 204 -0.44 0.29 -15.04
N LEU A 205 -0.03 -0.61 -14.14
CA LEU A 205 -0.64 -0.86 -12.84
C LEU A 205 0.28 -0.28 -11.77
#